data_AF-A0A6G8CF56-F1
#
_entry.id   AF-A0A6G8CF56-F1
#
_cell.length_a   1.000
_cell.length_b   1.000
_cell.length_c   1.000
_cell.angle_alpha   90.00
_cell.angle_beta   90.00
_cell.angle_gamma   90.00
#
_symmetry.space_group_name_H-M   'P 1'
#
loop_
_entity.id
_entity.type
_entity.pdbx_description
1 polymer ?
#
loop_
_entity_poly.entity_id
_entity_poly.type
_entity_poly.pdbx_seq_one_letter_code
_entity_poly.pdbx_strand_id
1 'polypeptide(L)' 'MKNLLAGLLTWALWLVHSAAWACRTCRPRVQATIHTPEYTGNLLLLLLPIGILLVGGIGLYFADAIKRYFLSKPTHG' A
#
# COMPACT_ATOMS: atom_id res chain seq x y z
N MET A 1 -2.04 -21.34 3.41
CA MET A 1 -2.00 -20.34 2.30
C MET A 1 -3.36 -19.76 1.94
N LYS A 2 -4.45 -20.55 1.86
CA LYS A 2 -5.81 -20.06 1.56
C LYS A 2 -6.30 -18.92 2.46
N ASN A 3 -5.99 -18.95 3.75
CA ASN A 3 -6.50 -17.95 4.71
C ASN A 3 -5.81 -16.58 4.56
N LEU A 4 -4.54 -16.57 4.14
CA LEU A 4 -3.82 -15.34 3.82
C LEU A 4 -4.36 -14.70 2.55
N LEU A 5 -4.61 -15.51 1.52
CA LEU A 5 -5.26 -15.06 0.28
C LEU A 5 -6.65 -14.48 0.55
N ALA A 6 -7.46 -15.15 1.38
CA ALA A 6 -8.79 -14.66 1.75
C ALA A 6 -8.74 -13.32 2.50
N GLY A 7 -7.80 -13.15 3.44
CA GLY A 7 -7.59 -11.89 4.15
C GLY A 7 -7.10 -10.74 3.28
N LEU A 8 -6.24 -11.05 2.30
CA LEU A 8 -5.74 -10.07 1.34
C LEU A 8 -6.85 -9.63 0.37
N LEU A 9 -7.70 -10.58 -0.04
CA LEU A 9 -8.84 -10.32 -0.92
C LEU A 9 -9.91 -9.48 -0.22
N THR A 10 -10.25 -9.79 1.03
CA THR A 10 -11.22 -9.00 1.80
C THR A 10 -10.72 -7.59 2.11
N TRP A 11 -9.42 -7.43 2.39
CA TRP A 11 -8.80 -6.12 2.58
C TRP A 11 -8.82 -5.28 1.29
N ALA A 12 -8.51 -5.89 0.15
CA ALA A 12 -8.57 -5.23 -1.16
C ALA A 12 -10.01 -4.82 -1.53
N LEU A 13 -11.01 -5.67 -1.26
CA LEU A 13 -12.42 -5.35 -1.49
C LEU A 13 -12.92 -4.20 -0.60
N TRP A 14 -12.45 -4.11 0.64
CA TRP A 14 -12.79 -3.02 1.54
C TRP A 14 -12.27 -1.67 1.05
N LEU A 15 -11.03 -1.63 0.56
CA LEU A 15 -10.42 -0.41 0.00
C LEU A 15 -11.15 0.08 -1.27
N VAL A 16 -11.63 -0.85 -2.10
CA VAL A 16 -12.38 -0.52 -3.33
C VAL A 16 -13.79 0.00 -3.02
N HIS A 17 -14.44 -0.51 -1.97
CA HIS A 17 -15.79 -0.09 -1.60
C HIS A 17 -15.85 1.38 -1.14
N SER A 18 -14.82 1.86 -0.44
CA SER A 18 -14.70 3.27 -0.02
C SER A 18 -14.55 4.23 -1.19
N ALA A 19 -13.98 3.79 -2.31
CA ALA A 19 -13.80 4.59 -3.52
C ALA A 19 -15.06 4.64 -4.41
N ALA A 20 -15.99 3.69 -4.26
CA ALA A 20 -17.20 3.60 -5.08
C ALA A 20 -18.32 4.56 -4.66
N TRP A 21 -18.19 5.21 -3.50
CA TRP A 21 -19.15 6.22 -3.02
C TRP A 21 -18.90 7.62 -3.62
N ALA A 22 -17.99 7.73 -4.58
CA ALA A 22 -17.58 9.02 -5.14
C ALA A 22 -18.34 9.46 -6.41
N CYS A 23 -19.29 8.71 -6.99
CA CYS A 23 -20.09 9.21 -8.13
C CYS A 23 -21.26 8.29 -8.55
N ARG A 24 -22.50 8.65 -8.23
CA ARG A 24 -23.66 8.20 -9.03
C ARG A 24 -24.14 9.22 -10.05
N THR A 25 -23.77 10.49 -9.90
CA THR A 25 -24.23 11.53 -10.82
C THR A 25 -23.16 12.62 -10.92
N CYS A 26 -22.79 12.97 -12.16
CA CYS A 26 -21.94 14.10 -12.59
C CYS A 26 -20.45 13.80 -12.89
N ARG A 27 -20.19 13.25 -14.07
CA ARG A 27 -19.08 13.70 -14.96
C ARG A 27 -19.53 15.05 -15.60
N PRO A 28 -18.68 15.97 -16.12
CA PRO A 28 -17.21 16.10 -16.14
C PRO A 28 -16.68 17.49 -15.72
N ARG A 29 -15.44 17.58 -15.23
CA ARG A 29 -14.53 18.68 -15.57
C ARG A 29 -13.15 18.06 -15.82
N VAL A 30 -12.74 18.01 -17.09
CA VAL A 30 -11.33 17.87 -17.44
C VAL A 30 -10.69 19.22 -17.10
N GLN A 31 -10.44 19.48 -15.82
CA GLN A 31 -9.55 20.58 -15.45
C GLN A 31 -8.15 20.11 -15.83
N ALA A 32 -7.63 20.68 -16.92
CA ALA A 32 -6.21 20.70 -17.24
C ALA A 32 -5.44 21.56 -16.21
N THR A 33 -5.68 21.29 -14.93
CA THR A 33 -4.91 21.79 -13.80
C THR A 33 -4.14 20.59 -13.29
N ILE A 34 -3.07 20.26 -14.00
CA ILE A 34 -2.25 19.04 -13.78
C ILE A 34 -1.69 19.00 -12.35
N HIS A 35 -1.56 20.16 -11.69
CA HIS A 35 -1.18 20.28 -10.30
C HIS A 35 -2.15 21.23 -9.55
N THR A 36 -3.24 20.68 -9.04
CA THR A 36 -3.98 21.32 -7.95
C THR A 36 -3.14 21.25 -6.66
N PRO A 37 -3.31 22.14 -5.67
CA PRO A 37 -2.57 22.05 -4.41
C PRO A 37 -2.73 20.70 -3.71
N GLU A 38 -3.90 20.06 -3.90
CA GLU A 38 -4.22 18.72 -3.37
C GLU A 38 -3.71 17.57 -4.23
N TYR A 39 -3.14 17.83 -5.42
CA TYR A 39 -2.70 16.80 -6.38
C TYR A 39 -1.70 15.84 -5.75
N THR A 40 -0.67 16.36 -5.09
CA THR A 40 0.38 15.55 -4.45
C THR A 40 -0.19 14.70 -3.32
N GLY A 41 -1.12 15.25 -2.51
CA GLY A 41 -1.76 14.51 -1.43
C GLY A 41 -2.64 13.36 -1.94
N ASN A 42 -3.47 13.64 -2.95
CA ASN A 42 -4.32 12.63 -3.56
C ASN A 42 -3.51 11.55 -4.29
N LEU A 43 -2.45 11.95 -4.99
CA LEU A 43 -1.52 11.02 -5.65
C LEU A 43 -0.82 10.13 -4.62
N LEU A 44 -0.38 10.69 -3.50
CA LEU A 44 0.25 9.93 -2.42
C LEU A 44 -0.71 8.91 -1.82
N LEU A 45 -1.96 9.30 -1.52
CA LEU A 45 -3.00 8.40 -1.02
C LEU A 45 -3.30 7.26 -2.01
N LEU A 46 -3.30 7.56 -3.30
CA LEU A 46 -3.52 6.58 -4.36
C LEU A 46 -2.35 5.58 -4.46
N LEU A 47 -1.10 6.05 -4.33
CA LEU A 47 0.10 5.19 -4.42
C LEU A 47 0.42 4.48 -3.09
N LEU A 48 -0.09 4.98 -1.96
CA LEU A 48 0.15 4.43 -0.63
C LEU A 48 -0.08 2.91 -0.53
N PRO A 49 -1.20 2.32 -0.98
CA PRO A 49 -1.40 0.87 -0.87
C PRO A 49 -0.37 0.07 -1.68
N ILE A 50 0.07 0.58 -2.84
CA ILE A 50 1.11 -0.05 -3.66
C ILE A 50 2.46 0.04 -2.94
N GLY A 51 2.77 1.18 -2.36
CA GLY A 51 3.98 1.38 -1.55
C GLY A 51 4.05 0.42 -0.36
N ILE A 52 2.94 0.23 0.35
CA ILE A 52 2.85 -0.72 1.48
C ILE A 52 3.12 -2.15 1.00
N LEU A 53 2.53 -2.57 -0.13
CA LEU A 53 2.75 -3.90 -0.69
C LEU A 53 4.21 -4.12 -1.12
N LEU A 54 4.83 -3.12 -1.74
CA LEU A 54 6.25 -3.17 -2.14
C LEU A 54 7.17 -3.28 -0.92
N VAL A 55 7.02 -2.38 0.05
CA VAL A 55 7.84 -2.38 1.28
C VAL A 55 7.61 -3.66 2.08
N GLY A 56 6.36 -4.10 2.20
CA GLY A 56 6.02 -5.37 2.86
C GLY A 56 6.62 -6.57 2.15
N GLY A 57 6.53 -6.64 0.82
CA GLY A 57 7.11 -7.71 0.02
C GLY A 57 8.64 -7.77 0.13
N ILE A 58 9.31 -6.62 0.04
CA ILE A 58 10.76 -6.51 0.21
C ILE A 58 11.17 -6.92 1.64
N GLY A 59 10.45 -6.44 2.65
CA GLY A 59 10.71 -6.78 4.06
C GLY A 59 10.57 -8.27 4.33
N LEU A 60 9.56 -8.92 3.75
CA LEU A 60 9.38 -10.37 3.83
C LEU A 60 10.46 -11.13 3.06
N TYR A 61 10.85 -10.66 1.88
CA TYR A 61 11.92 -11.27 1.08
C TYR A 61 13.27 -11.26 1.81
N PHE A 62 13.63 -10.13 2.43
CA PHE A 62 14.87 -9.99 3.20
C PHE A 62 14.72 -10.36 4.68
N ALA A 63 13.58 -10.93 5.10
CA ALA A 63 13.31 -11.19 6.52
C ALA A 63 14.41 -12.05 7.18
N ASP A 64 14.92 -13.06 6.48
CA ASP A 64 16.00 -13.92 6.99
C ASP A 64 17.34 -13.18 7.12
N ALA A 65 17.69 -12.31 6.17
CA ALA A 65 18.92 -11.53 6.22
C ALA A 65 18.86 -10.48 7.34
N ILE A 66 17.72 -9.79 7.47
CA ILE A 66 17.44 -8.86 8.57
C ILE A 66 17.54 -9.60 9.91
N LYS A 67 16.87 -10.76 10.03
CA LYS A 67 16.91 -11.58 11.24
C LYS A 67 18.34 -11.93 11.63
N ARG A 68 19.17 -12.39 10.70
CA ARG A 68 20.58 -12.70 10.97
C ARG A 68 21.38 -11.47 11.39
N TYR A 69 21.18 -10.32 10.74
CA TYR A 69 21.89 -9.10 11.06
C TYR A 69 21.54 -8.58 12.46
N PHE A 70 20.26 -8.60 12.84
CA PHE A 70 19.79 -8.07 14.11
C PHE A 70 19.86 -9.08 15.29
N LEU A 71 19.83 -10.39 15.03
CA LEU A 71 19.95 -11.43 16.08
C LEU A 71 21.35 -12.04 16.19
N SER A 72 22.34 -11.49 15.47
CA SER A 72 23.75 -11.79 15.73
C SER A 72 24.12 -11.27 17.12
N LYS A 73 23.93 -12.10 18.16
CA LYS A 73 24.53 -11.88 19.47
C LYS A 73 26.05 -11.76 19.27
N PRO A 74 26.72 -10.74 19.81
CA PRO A 74 28.16 -10.78 19.96
C PRO A 74 28.46 -11.85 21.02
N THR A 75 28.82 -13.06 20.59
CA THR A 75 29.56 -13.99 21.45
C THR A 75 30.98 -13.44 21.55
N HIS A 76 31.18 -12.49 22.47
CA HIS A 76 32.50 -12.23 23.02
C HIS A 76 32.87 -13.45 23.86
N GLY A 77 33.99 -14.09 23.48
CA GLY A 77 34.64 -15.15 24.24
C GLY A 77 35.32 -14.67 25.50
#